data_AF-A0A1J5A3J2-F1
#
_entry.id   AF-A0A1J5A3J2-F1
#
_cell.length_a   1.000
_cell.length_b   1.000
_cell.length_c   1.000
_cell.angle_alpha   90.00
_cell.angle_beta   90.00
_cell.angle_gamma   90.00
#
_symmetry.space_group_name_H-M   'P 1'
#
loop_
_entity.id
_entity.type
_entity.pdbx_description
1 polymer ?
#
loop_
_entity_poly.entity_id
_entity_poly.type
_entity_poly.pdbx_seq_one_letter_code
_entity_poly.pdbx_strand_id
1 'polypeptide(L)'
;MKGHPIQAVQERGRPIVIGLTGGIGTGKSTVLQNLVALGAEGIDADQVAHQVIAPDGPAYAAVVAEFDPAIVGPDGRIDRGALGRCVFADPAALARLEAIVHPAVGQVIAARVAASSAPVVVIEAIKLLEAGLSRRLCDQVWVTVCPEATQIARLAAGRGMTEAEARRRLANQMPQAQLLAQADRVIDTRGALAETAIQVSEAWAALGLPLPVPTIRVATPDDAEAIAAVWRAVVAEGGQTVVDRPFTPAQERAYLEQLPPRARVTVAVVGDLVAGFQSLDLYATFTGAMDHVGVLGTFVLAPWRGRGIGRRLSQATFSYARQAGFAKFVITVRADNLDAQAFYATLGFQPCGRLARQAFVDGRYVDELLFEMFLA
;
A
#
# COMPACT_ATOMS: atom_id res chain seq x y z
N MET A 1 24.03 -16.58 7.81
CA MET A 1 23.30 -16.92 6.57
C MET A 1 21.83 -16.72 6.82
N LYS A 2 21.24 -15.65 6.29
CA LYS A 2 19.80 -15.39 6.41
C LYS A 2 19.12 -16.07 5.23
N GLY A 3 18.22 -17.02 5.49
CA GLY A 3 17.47 -17.73 4.46
C GLY A 3 16.83 -16.76 3.48
N HIS A 4 16.83 -17.13 2.20
CA HIS A 4 16.22 -16.29 1.17
C HIS A 4 14.70 -16.29 1.35
N PRO A 5 14.01 -15.15 1.15
CA PRO A 5 12.56 -15.01 1.38
C PRO A 5 11.71 -15.98 0.55
N ILE A 6 12.21 -16.41 -0.61
CA ILE A 6 11.60 -17.47 -1.43
C ILE A 6 11.52 -18.81 -0.65
N GLN A 7 12.49 -19.09 0.23
CA GLN A 7 12.48 -20.27 1.09
C GLN A 7 11.35 -20.24 2.11
N ALA A 8 10.93 -19.08 2.64
CA ALA A 8 9.89 -19.02 3.68
C ALA A 8 8.50 -19.46 3.18
N VAL A 9 8.15 -19.17 1.91
CA VAL A 9 6.91 -19.67 1.29
C VAL A 9 7.10 -21.10 0.78
N GLN A 10 8.27 -21.43 0.20
CA GLN A 10 8.58 -22.78 -0.26
C GLN A 10 8.64 -23.81 0.87
N GLU A 11 9.08 -23.42 2.07
CA GLU A 11 9.10 -24.26 3.27
C GLU A 11 7.69 -24.48 3.83
N ARG A 12 6.75 -23.54 3.63
CA ARG A 12 5.35 -23.69 4.06
C ARG A 12 4.52 -24.59 3.15
N GLY A 13 4.90 -24.73 1.87
CA GLY A 13 4.13 -25.51 0.88
C GLY A 13 2.71 -24.98 0.60
N ARG A 14 2.36 -23.79 1.11
CA ARG A 14 1.07 -23.11 0.94
C ARG A 14 1.22 -21.58 1.08
N PRO A 15 0.31 -20.77 0.50
CA PRO A 15 0.32 -19.33 0.69
C PRO A 15 0.18 -18.93 2.17
N ILE A 16 0.72 -17.75 2.50
CA ILE A 16 0.35 -17.05 3.74
C ILE A 16 -1.05 -16.49 3.56
N VAL A 17 -1.96 -16.80 4.48
CA VAL A 17 -3.35 -16.34 4.41
C VAL A 17 -3.55 -15.16 5.35
N ILE A 18 -3.91 -14.00 4.80
CA ILE A 18 -4.21 -12.78 5.55
C ILE A 18 -5.72 -12.58 5.58
N GLY A 19 -6.30 -12.52 6.76
CA GLY A 19 -7.68 -12.06 6.93
C GLY A 19 -7.71 -10.54 7.03
N LEU A 20 -8.27 -9.86 6.03
CA LEU A 20 -8.41 -8.41 6.01
C LEU A 20 -9.81 -8.01 6.47
N THR A 21 -9.87 -7.24 7.56
CA THR A 21 -11.14 -6.77 8.11
C THR A 21 -11.06 -5.32 8.62
N GLY A 22 -12.17 -4.84 9.19
CA GLY A 22 -12.35 -3.46 9.60
C GLY A 22 -13.79 -2.99 9.44
N GLY A 23 -14.13 -1.92 10.15
CA GLY A 23 -15.45 -1.29 10.11
C GLY A 23 -15.88 -0.84 8.71
N ILE A 24 -17.13 -0.43 8.57
CA ILE A 24 -17.62 0.12 7.31
C ILE A 24 -16.93 1.48 7.03
N GLY A 25 -16.44 1.71 5.81
CA GLY A 25 -15.77 2.98 5.47
C GLY A 25 -14.33 3.13 5.98
N THR A 26 -13.72 2.07 6.55
CA THR A 26 -12.32 2.09 7.01
C THR A 26 -11.29 1.86 5.90
N GLY A 27 -11.69 1.68 4.63
CA GLY A 27 -10.74 1.57 3.51
C GLY A 27 -10.15 0.18 3.26
N LYS A 28 -10.83 -0.90 3.68
CA LYS A 28 -10.43 -2.30 3.40
C LYS A 28 -10.07 -2.55 1.93
N SER A 29 -10.94 -2.13 1.01
CA SER A 29 -10.74 -2.38 -0.42
C SER A 29 -9.49 -1.69 -0.97
N THR A 30 -9.11 -0.52 -0.44
CA THR A 30 -7.83 0.14 -0.76
C THR A 30 -6.64 -0.68 -0.28
N VAL A 31 -6.69 -1.20 0.95
CA VAL A 31 -5.63 -2.07 1.49
C VAL A 31 -5.53 -3.37 0.70
N LEU A 32 -6.66 -3.96 0.30
CA LEU A 32 -6.69 -5.13 -0.56
C LEU A 32 -6.01 -4.84 -1.92
N GLN A 33 -6.36 -3.73 -2.58
CA GLN A 33 -5.76 -3.33 -3.84
C GLN A 33 -4.23 -3.14 -3.73
N ASN A 34 -3.77 -2.52 -2.65
CA ASN A 34 -2.33 -2.37 -2.38
C ASN A 34 -1.64 -3.72 -2.21
N LEU A 35 -2.25 -4.68 -1.49
CA LEU A 35 -1.71 -6.03 -1.34
C LEU A 35 -1.69 -6.80 -2.66
N VAL A 36 -2.73 -6.67 -3.48
CA VAL A 36 -2.78 -7.27 -4.82
C VAL A 36 -1.69 -6.70 -5.72
N ALA A 37 -1.45 -5.38 -5.66
CA ALA A 37 -0.35 -4.75 -6.40
C ALA A 37 1.04 -5.28 -5.99
N LEU A 38 1.19 -5.77 -4.76
CA LEU A 38 2.41 -6.43 -4.26
C LEU A 38 2.52 -7.91 -4.65
N GLY A 39 1.48 -8.46 -5.28
CA GLY A 39 1.44 -9.85 -5.76
C GLY A 39 0.56 -10.79 -4.93
N ALA A 40 -0.30 -10.26 -4.06
CA ALA A 40 -1.31 -11.08 -3.37
C ALA A 40 -2.48 -11.45 -4.29
N GLU A 41 -3.15 -12.57 -3.99
CA GLU A 41 -4.47 -12.88 -4.52
C GLU A 41 -5.56 -12.45 -3.53
N GLY A 42 -6.59 -11.74 -4.00
CA GLY A 42 -7.70 -11.30 -3.16
C GLY A 42 -8.93 -12.20 -3.29
N ILE A 43 -9.53 -12.57 -2.17
CA ILE A 43 -10.81 -13.28 -2.08
C ILE A 43 -11.81 -12.40 -1.32
N ASP A 44 -12.86 -11.96 -1.99
CA ASP A 44 -14.01 -11.29 -1.37
C ASP A 44 -14.96 -12.35 -0.77
N ALA A 45 -14.99 -12.45 0.55
CA ALA A 45 -15.82 -13.42 1.25
C ALA A 45 -17.33 -13.10 1.15
N ASP A 46 -17.70 -11.83 1.00
CA ASP A 46 -19.10 -11.43 0.83
C ASP A 46 -19.59 -11.81 -0.57
N GLN A 47 -18.73 -11.70 -1.58
CA GLN A 47 -19.02 -12.23 -2.92
C GLN A 47 -19.15 -13.76 -2.90
N VAL A 48 -18.28 -14.47 -2.19
CA VAL A 48 -18.38 -15.92 -2.02
C VAL A 48 -19.69 -16.30 -1.30
N ALA A 49 -20.10 -15.55 -0.28
CA ALA A 49 -21.37 -15.76 0.41
C ALA A 49 -22.58 -15.70 -0.54
N HIS A 50 -22.56 -14.79 -1.52
CA HIS A 50 -23.60 -14.74 -2.54
C HIS A 50 -23.54 -15.94 -3.50
N GLN A 51 -22.34 -16.40 -3.86
CA GLN A 51 -22.16 -17.52 -4.78
C GLN A 51 -22.61 -18.84 -4.16
N VAL A 52 -22.39 -19.04 -2.85
CA VAL A 52 -22.76 -20.31 -2.21
C VAL A 52 -24.27 -20.53 -2.11
N ILE A 53 -25.06 -19.45 -2.15
CA ILE A 53 -26.53 -19.51 -2.15
C ILE A 53 -27.14 -19.25 -3.55
N ALA A 54 -26.34 -19.22 -4.61
CA ALA A 54 -26.86 -19.14 -5.98
C ALA A 54 -27.43 -20.51 -6.42
N PRO A 55 -28.25 -20.62 -7.49
CA PRO A 55 -28.94 -21.86 -7.89
C PRO A 55 -28.10 -23.15 -8.04
N ASP A 56 -26.78 -23.04 -8.17
CA ASP A 56 -25.84 -24.19 -8.22
C ASP A 56 -24.84 -24.19 -7.05
N GLY A 57 -25.05 -23.31 -6.08
CA GLY A 57 -24.18 -23.11 -4.93
C GLY A 57 -24.39 -24.18 -3.87
N PRO A 58 -23.33 -24.55 -3.12
CA PRO A 58 -23.38 -25.63 -2.13
C PRO A 58 -24.38 -25.42 -0.98
N ALA A 59 -24.83 -24.19 -0.73
CA ALA A 59 -25.79 -23.88 0.33
C ALA A 59 -27.22 -23.63 -0.18
N TYR A 60 -27.45 -23.55 -1.50
CA TYR A 60 -28.75 -23.16 -2.06
C TYR A 60 -29.90 -24.06 -1.61
N ALA A 61 -29.77 -25.37 -1.80
CA ALA A 61 -30.83 -26.32 -1.46
C ALA A 61 -31.16 -26.31 0.05
N ALA A 62 -30.13 -26.17 0.90
CA ALA A 62 -30.31 -26.09 2.34
C ALA A 62 -31.01 -24.79 2.77
N VAL A 63 -30.67 -23.65 2.15
CA VAL A 63 -31.34 -22.38 2.41
C VAL A 63 -32.80 -22.41 1.94
N VAL A 64 -33.08 -22.96 0.76
CA VAL A 64 -34.46 -23.07 0.24
C VAL A 64 -35.31 -24.05 1.08
N ALA A 65 -34.70 -25.08 1.67
CA ALA A 65 -35.41 -26.01 2.56
C ALA A 65 -35.71 -25.40 3.94
N GLU A 66 -34.82 -24.53 4.45
CA GLU A 66 -34.96 -23.91 5.77
C GLU A 66 -35.93 -22.72 5.77
N PHE A 67 -36.00 -21.97 4.67
CA PHE A 67 -36.77 -20.74 4.56
C PHE A 67 -37.95 -20.88 3.60
N ASP A 68 -38.95 -20.02 3.74
CA ASP A 68 -40.18 -20.06 2.94
C ASP A 68 -39.86 -20.03 1.42
N PRO A 69 -40.45 -20.92 0.58
CA PRO A 69 -40.27 -20.91 -0.87
C PRO A 69 -40.48 -19.55 -1.54
N ALA A 70 -41.23 -18.64 -0.91
CA ALA A 70 -41.42 -17.25 -1.36
C ALA A 70 -40.11 -16.43 -1.43
N ILE A 71 -38.99 -16.93 -0.86
CA ILE A 71 -37.67 -16.30 -1.07
C ILE A 71 -37.08 -16.62 -2.44
N VAL A 72 -37.62 -17.57 -3.19
CA VAL A 72 -37.13 -17.94 -4.52
C VAL A 72 -37.93 -17.18 -5.58
N GLY A 73 -37.22 -16.39 -6.37
CA GLY A 73 -37.78 -15.64 -7.49
C GLY A 73 -38.20 -16.54 -8.65
N PRO A 74 -38.93 -15.99 -9.64
CA PRO A 74 -39.40 -16.75 -10.80
C PRO A 74 -38.25 -17.26 -11.70
N ASP A 75 -37.05 -16.70 -11.56
CA ASP A 75 -35.83 -17.15 -12.25
C ASP A 75 -35.08 -18.27 -11.50
N GLY A 76 -35.67 -18.79 -10.41
CA GLY A 76 -35.07 -19.82 -9.56
C GLY A 76 -33.99 -19.30 -8.62
N ARG A 77 -33.70 -17.99 -8.59
CA ARG A 77 -32.69 -17.41 -7.71
C ARG A 77 -33.30 -17.00 -6.37
N ILE A 78 -32.51 -17.06 -5.30
CA ILE A 78 -32.91 -16.50 -4.02
C ILE A 78 -32.97 -14.96 -4.15
N ASP A 79 -34.14 -14.38 -3.92
CA ASP A 79 -34.32 -12.94 -3.71
C ASP A 79 -33.69 -12.57 -2.36
N ARG A 80 -32.47 -12.02 -2.43
CA ARG A 80 -31.71 -11.56 -1.26
C ARG A 80 -32.44 -10.47 -0.46
N GLY A 81 -33.28 -9.66 -1.12
CA GLY A 81 -34.12 -8.68 -0.44
C GLY A 81 -35.21 -9.37 0.38
N ALA A 82 -35.87 -10.38 -0.18
CA ALA A 82 -36.86 -11.20 0.54
C ALA A 82 -36.23 -11.98 1.70
N LEU A 83 -35.12 -12.68 1.44
CA LEU A 83 -34.37 -13.40 2.46
C LEU A 83 -33.91 -12.44 3.58
N GLY A 84 -33.36 -11.27 3.20
CA GLY A 84 -32.94 -10.23 4.13
C GLY A 84 -34.07 -9.76 5.05
N ARG A 85 -35.27 -9.49 4.50
CA ARG A 85 -36.43 -9.11 5.31
C ARG A 85 -36.81 -10.17 6.34
N CYS A 86 -36.70 -11.45 5.98
CA CYS A 86 -36.98 -12.55 6.90
C CYS A 86 -35.95 -12.63 8.03
N VAL A 87 -34.65 -12.65 7.69
CA VAL A 87 -33.59 -12.88 8.68
C VAL A 87 -33.25 -11.65 9.52
N PHE A 88 -33.43 -10.43 9.03
CA PHE A 88 -33.19 -9.22 9.82
C PHE A 88 -34.34 -8.89 10.79
N ALA A 89 -35.51 -9.50 10.61
CA ALA A 89 -36.63 -9.37 11.54
C ALA A 89 -36.58 -10.37 12.71
N ASP A 90 -35.86 -11.49 12.54
CA ASP A 90 -35.74 -12.56 13.54
C ASP A 90 -34.27 -12.98 13.76
N PRO A 91 -33.66 -12.64 14.92
CA PRO A 91 -32.31 -13.06 15.25
C PRO A 91 -32.09 -14.58 15.20
N ALA A 92 -33.11 -15.40 15.51
CA ALA A 92 -33.00 -16.85 15.43
C ALA A 92 -32.96 -17.32 13.96
N ALA A 93 -33.75 -16.71 13.07
CA ALA A 93 -33.69 -16.95 11.63
C ALA A 93 -32.31 -16.58 11.06
N LEU A 94 -31.74 -15.44 11.46
CA LEU A 94 -30.38 -15.07 11.06
C LEU A 94 -29.35 -16.12 11.50
N ALA A 95 -29.42 -16.60 12.75
CA ALA A 95 -28.51 -17.62 13.25
C ALA A 95 -28.61 -18.94 12.45
N ARG A 96 -29.82 -19.35 12.04
CA ARG A 96 -30.02 -20.54 11.19
C ARG A 96 -29.44 -20.34 9.79
N LEU A 97 -29.64 -19.18 9.18
CA LEU A 97 -29.03 -18.86 7.89
C LEU A 97 -27.49 -18.90 7.98
N GLU A 98 -26.92 -18.24 9.00
CA GLU A 98 -25.47 -18.20 9.21
C GLU A 98 -24.88 -19.61 9.45
N ALA A 99 -25.61 -20.48 10.17
CA ALA A 99 -25.20 -21.86 10.40
C ALA A 99 -25.12 -22.70 9.11
N ILE A 100 -25.94 -22.38 8.10
CA ILE A 100 -25.92 -23.03 6.78
C ILE A 100 -24.82 -22.41 5.90
N VAL A 101 -24.76 -21.08 5.84
CA VAL A 101 -23.94 -20.34 4.88
C VAL A 101 -22.46 -20.32 5.29
N HIS A 102 -22.12 -20.09 6.56
CA HIS A 102 -20.73 -19.91 6.98
C HIS A 102 -19.85 -21.15 6.71
N PRO A 103 -20.29 -22.40 6.98
CA PRO A 103 -19.50 -23.58 6.62
C PRO A 103 -19.27 -23.71 5.11
N ALA A 104 -20.29 -23.44 4.29
CA ALA A 104 -20.18 -23.51 2.83
C ALA A 104 -19.20 -22.44 2.29
N VAL A 105 -19.26 -21.22 2.81
CA VAL A 105 -18.30 -20.15 2.48
C VAL A 105 -16.88 -20.58 2.85
N GLY A 106 -16.68 -21.10 4.07
CA GLY A 106 -15.37 -21.55 4.53
C GLY A 106 -14.76 -22.64 3.64
N GLN A 107 -15.57 -23.60 3.18
CA GLN A 107 -15.12 -24.65 2.26
C GLN A 107 -14.69 -24.10 0.90
N VAL A 108 -15.50 -23.20 0.31
CA VAL A 108 -15.16 -22.59 -0.99
C VAL A 108 -13.92 -21.72 -0.89
N ILE A 109 -13.77 -20.93 0.17
CA ILE A 109 -12.56 -20.11 0.39
C ILE A 109 -11.34 -21.01 0.60
N ALA A 110 -11.43 -22.06 1.42
CA ALA A 110 -10.33 -23.00 1.65
C ALA A 110 -9.87 -23.67 0.35
N ALA A 111 -10.82 -24.07 -0.51
CA ALA A 111 -10.51 -24.64 -1.81
C ALA A 111 -9.78 -23.64 -2.72
N ARG A 112 -10.20 -22.37 -2.73
CA ARG A 112 -9.50 -21.31 -3.49
C ARG A 112 -8.11 -21.04 -2.96
N VAL A 113 -7.94 -20.94 -1.64
CA VAL A 113 -6.63 -20.78 -1.00
C VAL A 113 -5.70 -21.93 -1.38
N ALA A 114 -6.19 -23.18 -1.33
CA ALA A 114 -5.40 -24.36 -1.68
C ALA A 114 -5.02 -24.42 -3.17
N ALA A 115 -5.85 -23.85 -4.05
CA ALA A 115 -5.59 -23.76 -5.49
C ALA A 115 -4.71 -22.56 -5.89
N SER A 116 -4.49 -21.60 -4.99
CA SER A 116 -3.73 -20.39 -5.29
C SER A 116 -2.24 -20.67 -5.48
N SER A 117 -1.66 -20.03 -6.49
CA SER A 117 -0.21 -20.00 -6.72
C SER A 117 0.46 -18.73 -6.18
N ALA A 118 -0.33 -17.80 -5.65
CA ALA A 118 0.19 -16.57 -5.07
C ALA A 118 0.95 -16.86 -3.78
N PRO A 119 1.98 -16.07 -3.42
CA PRO A 119 2.67 -16.23 -2.13
C PRO A 119 1.78 -15.84 -0.94
N VAL A 120 0.77 -15.00 -1.19
CA VAL A 120 -0.17 -14.49 -0.20
C VAL A 120 -1.58 -14.54 -0.77
N VAL A 121 -2.53 -15.02 0.03
CA VAL A 121 -3.95 -14.89 -0.24
C VAL A 121 -4.57 -14.01 0.82
N VAL A 122 -5.35 -13.00 0.41
CA VAL A 122 -6.04 -12.07 1.29
C VAL A 122 -7.53 -12.37 1.26
N ILE A 123 -8.10 -12.75 2.39
CA ILE A 123 -9.54 -12.93 2.56
C ILE A 123 -10.11 -11.61 3.10
N GLU A 124 -10.75 -10.81 2.25
CA GLU A 124 -11.50 -9.63 2.68
C GLU A 124 -12.90 -10.06 3.13
N ALA A 125 -13.25 -9.79 4.39
CA ALA A 125 -14.58 -10.08 4.91
C ALA A 125 -15.04 -9.02 5.91
N ILE A 126 -16.31 -8.59 5.79
CA ILE A 126 -16.92 -7.68 6.78
C ILE A 126 -17.08 -8.39 8.12
N LYS A 127 -17.53 -9.66 8.14
CA LYS A 127 -17.73 -10.49 9.33
C LYS A 127 -16.60 -11.53 9.51
N LEU A 128 -15.34 -11.13 9.32
CA LEU A 128 -14.22 -12.08 9.34
C LEU A 128 -14.09 -12.81 10.68
N LEU A 129 -14.24 -12.07 11.79
CA LEU A 129 -14.06 -12.58 13.14
C LEU A 129 -15.32 -13.30 13.63
N GLU A 130 -16.48 -12.70 13.39
CA GLU A 130 -17.79 -13.21 13.78
C GLU A 130 -18.13 -14.54 13.09
N ALA A 131 -17.75 -14.69 11.81
CA ALA A 131 -17.92 -15.94 11.07
C ALA A 131 -16.87 -17.02 11.44
N GLY A 132 -15.89 -16.69 12.29
CA GLY A 132 -14.81 -17.58 12.68
C GLY A 132 -13.85 -17.94 11.54
N LEU A 133 -13.88 -17.19 10.42
CA LEU A 133 -13.00 -17.40 9.27
C LEU A 133 -11.54 -17.11 9.62
N SER A 134 -11.29 -16.07 10.44
CA SER A 134 -9.96 -15.71 10.91
C SER A 134 -9.25 -16.90 11.56
N ARG A 135 -9.86 -17.49 12.59
CA ARG A 135 -9.28 -18.61 13.36
C ARG A 135 -9.09 -19.88 12.53
N ARG A 136 -9.94 -20.11 11.53
CA ARG A 136 -9.94 -21.35 10.74
C ARG A 136 -8.98 -21.33 9.56
N LEU A 137 -8.81 -20.18 8.92
CA LEU A 137 -8.14 -20.10 7.62
C LEU A 137 -6.97 -19.11 7.58
N CYS A 138 -6.90 -18.13 8.48
CA CYS A 138 -5.93 -17.05 8.39
C CYS A 138 -4.69 -17.33 9.26
N ASP A 139 -3.51 -17.02 8.72
CA ASP A 139 -2.24 -16.97 9.45
C ASP A 139 -2.05 -15.64 10.18
N GLN A 140 -2.61 -14.54 9.63
CA GLN A 140 -2.62 -13.22 10.24
C GLN A 140 -3.96 -12.52 10.01
N VAL A 141 -4.37 -11.66 10.95
CA VAL A 141 -5.52 -10.77 10.85
C VAL A 141 -5.03 -9.33 10.74
N TRP A 142 -5.36 -8.69 9.64
CA TRP A 142 -5.04 -7.29 9.36
C TRP A 142 -6.32 -6.46 9.49
N VAL A 143 -6.27 -5.42 10.32
CA VAL A 143 -7.43 -4.57 10.62
C VAL A 143 -7.20 -3.17 10.11
N THR A 144 -8.12 -2.68 9.28
CA THR A 144 -8.13 -1.28 8.83
C THR A 144 -8.87 -0.40 9.81
N VAL A 145 -8.31 0.77 10.13
CA VAL A 145 -8.91 1.71 11.08
C VAL A 145 -8.85 3.15 10.59
N CYS A 146 -9.93 3.89 10.89
CA CYS A 146 -9.95 5.35 10.85
C CYS A 146 -11.05 5.87 11.82
N PRO A 147 -11.03 7.16 12.23
CA PRO A 147 -12.02 7.80 13.07
C PRO A 147 -13.42 7.66 12.47
N GLU A 148 -14.41 7.60 13.34
CA GLU A 148 -15.82 7.57 12.96
C GLU A 148 -16.19 8.72 12.03
N ALA A 149 -15.70 9.94 12.31
CA ALA A 149 -15.92 11.09 11.45
C ALA A 149 -15.45 10.86 10.00
N THR A 150 -14.30 10.21 9.82
CA THR A 150 -13.77 9.84 8.49
C THR A 150 -14.64 8.77 7.83
N GLN A 151 -15.11 7.77 8.58
CA GLN A 151 -16.00 6.73 8.06
C GLN A 151 -17.32 7.33 7.55
N ILE A 152 -17.95 8.20 8.36
CA ILE A 152 -19.20 8.89 8.01
C ILE A 152 -18.99 9.74 6.75
N ALA A 153 -17.92 10.54 6.70
CA ALA A 153 -17.63 11.38 5.54
C ALA A 153 -17.44 10.55 4.26
N ARG A 154 -16.72 9.42 4.34
CA ARG A 154 -16.53 8.49 3.21
C ARG A 154 -17.83 7.84 2.77
N LEU A 155 -18.70 7.47 3.71
CA LEU A 155 -20.00 6.86 3.40
C LEU A 155 -20.97 7.84 2.77
N ALA A 156 -20.98 9.09 3.23
CA ALA A 156 -21.76 10.14 2.61
C ALA A 156 -21.27 10.41 1.18
N ALA A 157 -19.96 10.63 0.99
CA ALA A 157 -19.39 10.95 -0.31
C ALA A 157 -19.47 9.77 -1.31
N GLY A 158 -19.16 8.56 -0.88
CA GLY A 158 -19.05 7.39 -1.77
C GLY A 158 -20.34 6.60 -1.97
N ARG A 159 -21.30 6.69 -1.04
CA ARG A 159 -22.55 5.89 -1.08
C ARG A 159 -23.83 6.72 -0.93
N GLY A 160 -23.73 8.04 -0.86
CA GLY A 160 -24.88 8.94 -0.71
C GLY A 160 -25.65 8.75 0.59
N MET A 161 -25.03 8.15 1.61
CA MET A 161 -25.70 7.87 2.89
C MET A 161 -25.88 9.15 3.70
N THR A 162 -27.04 9.27 4.35
CA THR A 162 -27.22 10.30 5.39
C THR A 162 -26.35 9.99 6.60
N GLU A 163 -25.95 11.01 7.35
CA GLU A 163 -25.19 10.81 8.60
C GLU A 163 -25.93 9.88 9.57
N ALA A 164 -27.24 10.04 9.72
CA ALA A 164 -28.07 9.20 10.57
C ALA A 164 -28.12 7.73 10.12
N GLU A 165 -28.05 7.46 8.82
CA GLU A 165 -27.92 6.09 8.30
C GLU A 165 -26.50 5.54 8.54
N ALA A 166 -25.46 6.32 8.28
CA ALA A 166 -24.08 5.91 8.51
C ALA A 166 -23.87 5.53 9.98
N ARG A 167 -24.29 6.38 10.93
CA ARG A 167 -24.19 6.10 12.37
C ARG A 167 -24.93 4.83 12.78
N ARG A 168 -26.15 4.60 12.25
CA ARG A 168 -26.89 3.36 12.49
C ARG A 168 -26.12 2.14 12.01
N ARG A 169 -25.48 2.21 10.85
CA ARG A 169 -24.66 1.10 10.33
C ARG A 169 -23.44 0.86 11.20
N LEU A 170 -22.75 1.90 11.65
CA LEU A 170 -21.59 1.78 12.54
C LEU A 170 -21.96 1.16 13.89
N ALA A 171 -23.09 1.55 14.48
CA ALA A 171 -23.56 1.03 15.77
C ALA A 171 -23.90 -0.47 15.74
N ASN A 172 -24.19 -1.03 14.56
CA ASN A 172 -24.51 -2.45 14.39
C ASN A 172 -23.28 -3.33 14.11
N GLN A 173 -22.07 -2.78 14.20
CA GLN A 173 -20.82 -3.53 13.99
C GLN A 173 -20.15 -3.92 15.31
N MET A 174 -19.25 -4.90 15.24
CA MET A 174 -18.35 -5.19 16.35
C MET A 174 -17.59 -3.92 16.77
N PRO A 175 -17.50 -3.62 18.08
CA PRO A 175 -16.74 -2.48 18.55
C PRO A 175 -15.28 -2.52 18.07
N GLN A 176 -14.76 -1.37 17.63
CA GLN A 176 -13.39 -1.29 17.07
C GLN A 176 -12.31 -1.83 18.03
N ALA A 177 -12.49 -1.65 19.34
CA ALA A 177 -11.59 -2.20 20.35
C ALA A 177 -11.49 -3.75 20.29
N GLN A 178 -12.58 -4.44 19.98
CA GLN A 178 -12.59 -5.91 19.86
C GLN A 178 -11.92 -6.39 18.56
N LEU A 179 -12.08 -5.62 17.47
CA LEU A 179 -11.35 -5.88 16.22
C LEU A 179 -9.84 -5.72 16.44
N LEU A 180 -9.43 -4.62 17.09
CA LEU A 180 -8.03 -4.32 17.38
C LEU A 180 -7.38 -5.36 18.30
N ALA A 181 -8.12 -5.88 19.28
CA ALA A 181 -7.61 -6.91 20.19
C ALA A 181 -7.23 -8.23 19.48
N GLN A 182 -7.72 -8.45 18.26
CA GLN A 182 -7.44 -9.64 17.45
C GLN A 182 -6.53 -9.34 16.25
N ALA A 183 -6.02 -8.11 16.13
CA ALA A 183 -5.20 -7.69 14.99
C ALA A 183 -3.74 -8.09 15.18
N ASP A 184 -3.19 -8.85 14.24
CA ASP A 184 -1.74 -9.02 14.10
C ASP A 184 -1.09 -7.78 13.51
N ARG A 185 -1.84 -7.06 12.65
CA ARG A 185 -1.44 -5.79 12.06
C ARG A 185 -2.61 -4.83 12.00
N VAL A 186 -2.33 -3.56 12.31
CA VAL A 186 -3.29 -2.46 12.17
C VAL A 186 -2.80 -1.56 11.04
N ILE A 187 -3.66 -1.29 10.07
CA ILE A 187 -3.41 -0.35 8.97
C ILE A 187 -4.26 0.88 9.20
N ASP A 188 -3.60 2.01 9.46
CA ASP A 188 -4.25 3.28 9.70
C ASP A 188 -4.54 3.99 8.37
N THR A 189 -5.82 4.12 8.05
CA THR A 189 -6.29 4.73 6.80
C THR A 189 -6.83 6.15 7.02
N ARG A 190 -6.43 6.82 8.10
CA ARG A 190 -6.83 8.21 8.38
C ARG A 190 -6.36 9.20 7.35
N GLY A 191 -5.11 9.04 6.92
CA GLY A 191 -4.41 9.98 6.08
C GLY A 191 -4.61 9.72 4.59
N ALA A 192 -3.61 10.10 3.82
CA ALA A 192 -3.63 9.98 2.37
C ALA A 192 -3.57 8.51 1.91
N LEU A 193 -4.05 8.24 0.69
CA LEU A 193 -3.95 6.91 0.08
C LEU A 193 -2.48 6.46 -0.03
N ALA A 194 -1.58 7.38 -0.36
CA ALA A 194 -0.16 7.11 -0.43
C ALA A 194 0.45 6.65 0.91
N GLU A 195 0.01 7.22 2.04
CA GLU A 195 0.48 6.80 3.37
C GLU A 195 -0.03 5.40 3.73
N THR A 196 -1.25 5.08 3.30
CA THR A 196 -1.80 3.73 3.44
C THR A 196 -0.97 2.74 2.62
N ALA A 197 -0.62 3.09 1.37
CA ALA A 197 0.20 2.24 0.51
C ALA A 197 1.60 1.98 1.10
N ILE A 198 2.23 2.99 1.73
CA ILE A 198 3.52 2.83 2.42
C ILE A 198 3.40 1.84 3.57
N GLN A 199 2.40 2.01 4.46
CA GLN A 199 2.14 1.10 5.59
C GLN A 199 1.92 -0.35 5.13
N VAL A 200 1.15 -0.55 4.05
CA VAL A 200 0.94 -1.88 3.47
C VAL A 200 2.25 -2.46 2.94
N SER A 201 3.09 -1.67 2.29
CA SER A 201 4.39 -2.14 1.78
C SER A 201 5.36 -2.52 2.90
N GLU A 202 5.34 -1.79 4.01
CA GLU A 202 6.12 -2.09 5.21
C GLU A 202 5.65 -3.39 5.87
N ALA A 203 4.33 -3.53 6.03
CA ALA A 203 3.72 -4.74 6.58
C ALA A 203 4.00 -5.96 5.69
N TRP A 204 3.92 -5.82 4.36
CA TRP A 204 4.29 -6.86 3.40
C TRP A 204 5.77 -7.24 3.52
N ALA A 205 6.67 -6.26 3.58
CA ALA A 205 8.10 -6.53 3.70
C ALA A 205 8.44 -7.24 5.01
N ALA A 206 7.70 -6.96 6.09
CA ALA A 206 7.84 -7.65 7.37
C ALA A 206 7.40 -9.14 7.32
N LEU A 207 6.64 -9.56 6.31
CA LEU A 207 6.38 -10.97 6.03
C LEU A 207 7.61 -11.70 5.46
N GLY A 208 8.67 -10.97 5.12
CA GLY A 208 9.86 -11.53 4.50
C GLY A 208 9.56 -12.05 3.10
N LEU A 209 8.71 -11.36 2.34
CA LEU A 209 8.37 -11.74 0.96
C LEU A 209 9.16 -10.92 -0.06
N PRO A 210 9.35 -11.45 -1.29
CA PRO A 210 9.85 -10.63 -2.38
C PRO A 210 8.89 -9.45 -2.63
N LEU A 211 9.46 -8.33 -3.08
CA LEU A 211 8.69 -7.19 -3.56
C LEU A 211 8.70 -7.24 -5.08
N PRO A 212 7.60 -6.84 -5.76
CA PRO A 212 7.57 -6.79 -7.21
C PRO A 212 8.56 -5.75 -7.75
N VAL A 213 8.92 -5.89 -9.01
CA VAL A 213 9.78 -4.90 -9.69
C VAL A 213 8.94 -3.67 -10.01
N PRO A 214 9.33 -2.45 -9.59
CA PRO A 214 8.56 -1.25 -9.91
C PRO A 214 8.69 -0.87 -11.38
N THR A 215 7.66 -0.20 -11.88
CA THR A 215 7.71 0.55 -13.12
C THR A 215 8.45 1.87 -12.87
N ILE A 216 9.41 2.21 -13.71
CA ILE A 216 10.11 3.49 -13.66
C ILE A 216 9.51 4.43 -14.70
N ARG A 217 9.04 5.60 -14.26
CA ARG A 217 8.46 6.62 -15.16
C ARG A 217 8.74 8.03 -14.68
N VAL A 218 8.59 9.00 -15.58
CA VAL A 218 8.61 10.43 -15.21
C VAL A 218 7.40 10.72 -14.32
N ALA A 219 7.62 11.54 -13.29
CA ALA A 219 6.55 11.99 -12.41
C ALA A 219 5.66 13.02 -13.11
N THR A 220 4.38 13.03 -12.76
CA THR A 220 3.43 14.08 -13.12
C THR A 220 3.00 14.84 -11.86
N PRO A 221 2.38 16.03 -11.97
CA PRO A 221 1.84 16.75 -10.82
C PRO A 221 0.88 15.92 -9.94
N ASP A 222 0.28 14.86 -10.47
CA ASP A 222 -0.60 13.96 -9.73
C ASP A 222 0.14 13.01 -8.78
N ASP A 223 1.45 12.83 -8.98
CA ASP A 223 2.31 12.08 -8.06
C ASP A 223 2.66 12.86 -6.78
N ALA A 224 2.31 14.15 -6.71
CA ALA A 224 2.74 15.04 -5.63
C ALA A 224 2.36 14.55 -4.23
N GLU A 225 1.16 13.97 -4.06
CA GLU A 225 0.75 13.41 -2.77
C GLU A 225 1.60 12.19 -2.39
N ALA A 226 1.93 11.34 -3.35
CA ALA A 226 2.75 10.15 -3.14
C ALA A 226 4.22 10.48 -2.88
N ILE A 227 4.79 11.45 -3.61
CA ILE A 227 6.15 11.94 -3.38
C ILE A 227 6.25 12.62 -2.02
N ALA A 228 5.27 13.45 -1.64
CA ALA A 228 5.20 14.05 -0.31
C ALA A 228 5.11 12.99 0.80
N ALA A 229 4.43 11.86 0.55
CA ALA A 229 4.39 10.75 1.50
C ALA A 229 5.75 10.06 1.65
N VAL A 230 6.51 9.88 0.55
CA VAL A 230 7.90 9.39 0.61
C VAL A 230 8.78 10.36 1.40
N TRP A 231 8.65 11.67 1.19
CA TRP A 231 9.34 12.66 2.00
C TRP A 231 9.03 12.53 3.48
N ARG A 232 7.74 12.42 3.85
CA ARG A 232 7.35 12.22 5.25
C ARG A 232 8.00 10.99 5.86
N ALA A 233 7.99 9.85 5.15
CA ALA A 233 8.61 8.62 5.62
C ALA A 233 10.14 8.75 5.78
N VAL A 234 10.83 9.33 4.79
CA VAL A 234 12.30 9.49 4.81
C VAL A 234 12.76 10.49 5.87
N VAL A 235 12.05 11.61 6.02
CA VAL A 235 12.37 12.63 7.03
C VAL A 235 12.09 12.09 8.44
N ALA A 236 10.99 11.35 8.64
CA ALA A 236 10.66 10.76 9.93
C ALA A 236 11.69 9.69 10.38
N GLU A 237 12.34 9.00 9.44
CA GLU A 237 13.42 8.05 9.76
C GLU A 237 14.66 8.76 10.34
N GLY A 238 14.93 10.00 9.90
CA GLY A 238 16.14 10.73 10.24
C GLY A 238 17.41 10.13 9.61
N GLY A 239 18.51 10.88 9.65
CA GLY A 239 19.84 10.41 9.21
C GLY A 239 20.04 10.21 7.69
N GLN A 240 18.97 10.14 6.90
CA GLN A 240 19.06 9.89 5.46
C GLN A 240 19.34 11.15 4.63
N THR A 241 18.84 12.30 5.07
CA THR A 241 18.86 13.56 4.33
C THR A 241 19.12 14.75 5.26
N VAL A 242 19.51 15.89 4.69
CA VAL A 242 19.58 17.17 5.41
C VAL A 242 18.24 17.91 5.43
N VAL A 243 17.26 17.45 4.63
CA VAL A 243 15.89 17.94 4.66
C VAL A 243 15.27 17.57 6.01
N ASP A 244 14.99 18.56 6.84
CA ASP A 244 14.51 18.41 8.21
C ASP A 244 12.97 18.50 8.33
N ARG A 245 12.30 18.97 7.26
CA ARG A 245 10.86 19.07 7.18
C ARG A 245 10.36 18.49 5.86
N PRO A 246 9.39 17.57 5.88
CA PRO A 246 8.85 17.02 4.65
C PRO A 246 8.04 18.08 3.90
N PHE A 247 8.11 18.04 2.58
CA PHE A 247 7.31 18.89 1.72
C PHE A 247 5.84 18.45 1.74
N THR A 248 4.94 19.43 1.65
CA THR A 248 3.51 19.19 1.52
C THR A 248 3.14 18.79 0.09
N PRO A 249 2.01 18.09 -0.14
CA PRO A 249 1.54 17.78 -1.49
C PRO A 249 1.39 19.02 -2.39
N ALA A 250 0.99 20.16 -1.82
CA ALA A 250 0.88 21.41 -2.58
C ALA A 250 2.24 21.96 -3.03
N GLN A 251 3.27 21.86 -2.16
CA GLN A 251 4.64 22.26 -2.52
C GLN A 251 5.23 21.33 -3.58
N GLU A 252 5.04 20.02 -3.45
CA GLU A 252 5.49 19.04 -4.44
C GLU A 252 4.80 19.25 -5.79
N ARG A 253 3.48 19.49 -5.79
CA ARG A 253 2.74 19.79 -7.02
C ARG A 253 3.29 21.04 -7.70
N ALA A 254 3.46 22.13 -6.95
CA ALA A 254 4.01 23.38 -7.47
C ALA A 254 5.42 23.19 -8.02
N TYR A 255 6.27 22.42 -7.34
CA TYR A 255 7.61 22.09 -7.82
C TYR A 255 7.57 21.32 -9.15
N LEU A 256 6.75 20.28 -9.26
CA LEU A 256 6.60 19.47 -10.48
C LEU A 256 6.05 20.29 -11.66
N GLU A 257 5.15 21.23 -11.41
CA GLU A 257 4.58 22.13 -12.43
C GLU A 257 5.57 23.21 -12.92
N GLN A 258 6.55 23.56 -12.09
CA GLN A 258 7.51 24.64 -12.33
C GLN A 258 8.92 24.16 -12.66
N LEU A 259 9.10 22.85 -12.92
CA LEU A 259 10.39 22.28 -13.25
C LEU A 259 11.04 23.03 -14.44
N PRO A 260 12.29 23.48 -14.30
CA PRO A 260 13.01 24.08 -15.41
C PRO A 260 13.07 23.16 -16.63
N PRO A 261 13.22 23.71 -17.85
CA PRO A 261 13.51 22.90 -19.03
C PRO A 261 14.70 21.98 -18.76
N ARG A 262 14.55 20.68 -19.04
CA ARG A 262 15.54 19.61 -18.80
C ARG A 262 15.65 19.11 -17.35
N ALA A 263 15.05 19.78 -16.38
CA ALA A 263 14.87 19.22 -15.05
C ALA A 263 13.72 18.20 -15.06
N ARG A 264 13.78 17.20 -14.17
CA ARG A 264 12.72 16.20 -14.06
C ARG A 264 12.76 15.45 -12.75
N VAL A 265 11.60 14.90 -12.37
CA VAL A 265 11.50 13.89 -11.32
C VAL A 265 11.12 12.55 -11.95
N THR A 266 11.78 11.47 -11.54
CA THR A 266 11.50 10.10 -11.96
C THR A 266 11.04 9.30 -10.75
N VAL A 267 9.94 8.55 -10.86
CA VAL A 267 9.36 7.75 -9.78
C VAL A 267 9.46 6.25 -10.08
N ALA A 268 9.60 5.46 -9.03
CA ALA A 268 9.49 4.00 -9.05
C ALA A 268 8.15 3.59 -8.44
N VAL A 269 7.28 2.95 -9.22
CA VAL A 269 5.86 2.77 -8.91
C VAL A 269 5.45 1.30 -8.91
N VAL A 270 4.64 0.90 -7.91
CA VAL A 270 3.98 -0.41 -7.82
C VAL A 270 2.52 -0.20 -7.41
N GLY A 271 1.58 -0.41 -8.35
CA GLY A 271 0.19 0.02 -8.14
C GLY A 271 0.14 1.52 -7.82
N ASP A 272 -0.47 1.88 -6.70
CA ASP A 272 -0.57 3.27 -6.22
C ASP A 272 0.62 3.69 -5.33
N LEU A 273 1.57 2.79 -5.06
CA LEU A 273 2.74 3.08 -4.25
C LEU A 273 3.85 3.71 -5.09
N VAL A 274 4.32 4.89 -4.69
CA VAL A 274 5.66 5.39 -5.08
C VAL A 274 6.68 4.83 -4.08
N ALA A 275 7.45 3.82 -4.51
CA ALA A 275 8.48 3.17 -3.71
C ALA A 275 9.73 4.04 -3.50
N GLY A 276 9.92 5.03 -4.36
CA GLY A 276 10.99 6.00 -4.32
C GLY A 276 10.98 6.89 -5.55
N PHE A 277 11.75 7.96 -5.50
CA PHE A 277 11.90 8.89 -6.61
C PHE A 277 13.33 9.43 -6.69
N GLN A 278 13.66 10.00 -7.84
CA GLN A 278 14.91 10.70 -8.07
C GLN A 278 14.63 12.01 -8.79
N SER A 279 15.12 13.13 -8.23
CA SER A 279 15.13 14.42 -8.91
C SER A 279 16.40 14.59 -9.73
N LEU A 280 16.27 15.30 -10.85
CA LEU A 280 17.35 15.84 -11.66
C LEU A 280 17.05 17.33 -11.86
N ASP A 281 17.89 18.18 -11.29
CA ASP A 281 17.80 19.63 -11.41
C ASP A 281 19.05 20.21 -12.09
N LEU A 282 18.95 21.47 -12.51
CA LEU A 282 20.09 22.26 -12.99
C LEU A 282 20.95 22.67 -11.79
N TYR A 283 22.28 22.60 -11.93
CA TYR A 283 23.21 23.02 -10.88
C TYR A 283 23.14 24.53 -10.60
N ALA A 284 22.97 25.34 -11.63
CA ALA A 284 22.81 26.79 -11.51
C ALA A 284 21.77 27.28 -12.51
N THR A 285 20.85 28.12 -12.06
CA THR A 285 19.78 28.72 -12.90
C THR A 285 20.06 30.16 -13.30
N PHE A 286 21.07 30.79 -12.71
CA PHE A 286 21.45 32.20 -12.98
C PHE A 286 22.45 32.35 -14.15
N THR A 287 22.96 31.26 -14.71
CA THR A 287 23.94 31.28 -15.82
C THR A 287 23.87 30.00 -16.65
N GLY A 288 24.02 30.13 -17.98
CA GLY A 288 24.08 28.98 -18.90
C GLY A 288 25.44 28.28 -18.93
N ALA A 289 26.49 28.87 -18.34
CA ALA A 289 27.84 28.27 -18.33
C ALA A 289 27.89 26.89 -17.64
N MET A 290 26.89 26.59 -16.82
CA MET A 290 26.77 25.33 -16.06
C MET A 290 25.57 24.49 -16.51
N ASP A 291 24.98 24.76 -17.69
CA ASP A 291 23.84 24.01 -18.23
C ASP A 291 24.13 22.51 -18.43
N HIS A 292 25.40 22.13 -18.52
CA HIS A 292 25.85 20.75 -18.64
C HIS A 292 25.99 20.03 -17.29
N VAL A 293 25.80 20.72 -16.17
CA VAL A 293 25.96 20.21 -14.80
C VAL A 293 24.59 19.99 -14.16
N GLY A 294 24.28 18.74 -13.80
CA GLY A 294 23.06 18.38 -13.10
C GLY A 294 23.28 18.13 -11.61
N VAL A 295 22.21 18.25 -10.82
CA VAL A 295 22.16 17.85 -9.41
C VAL A 295 21.11 16.77 -9.25
N LEU A 296 21.41 15.76 -8.44
CA LEU A 296 20.51 14.62 -8.20
C LEU A 296 20.17 14.48 -6.72
N GLY A 297 18.91 14.18 -6.43
CA GLY A 297 18.47 13.67 -5.13
C GLY A 297 17.79 12.31 -5.31
N THR A 298 18.16 11.30 -4.52
CA THR A 298 17.57 9.95 -4.62
C THR A 298 16.96 9.55 -3.28
N PHE A 299 15.66 9.26 -3.26
CA PHE A 299 14.92 8.95 -2.05
C PHE A 299 14.11 7.67 -2.24
N VAL A 300 14.35 6.68 -1.39
CA VAL A 300 13.73 5.34 -1.48
C VAL A 300 13.22 4.95 -0.10
N LEU A 301 12.00 4.43 -0.05
CA LEU A 301 11.39 3.92 1.19
C LEU A 301 12.22 2.76 1.75
N ALA A 302 12.33 2.68 3.08
CA ALA A 302 13.19 1.70 3.75
C ALA A 302 12.97 0.23 3.29
N PRO A 303 11.72 -0.27 3.13
CA PRO A 303 11.48 -1.65 2.66
C PRO A 303 12.05 -1.98 1.27
N TRP A 304 12.27 -0.94 0.46
CA TRP A 304 12.64 -0.99 -0.94
C TRP A 304 14.15 -0.76 -1.18
N ARG A 305 14.90 -0.36 -0.14
CA ARG A 305 16.35 -0.18 -0.21
C ARG A 305 17.09 -1.52 -0.36
N GLY A 306 18.26 -1.49 -0.99
CA GLY A 306 19.05 -2.69 -1.28
C GLY A 306 18.45 -3.62 -2.34
N ARG A 307 17.31 -3.28 -2.95
CA ARG A 307 16.61 -4.09 -3.96
C ARG A 307 16.77 -3.58 -5.40
N GLY A 308 17.78 -2.74 -5.64
CA GLY A 308 18.10 -2.20 -6.97
C GLY A 308 17.23 -1.04 -7.46
N ILE A 309 16.28 -0.55 -6.65
CA ILE A 309 15.38 0.57 -6.99
C ILE A 309 16.16 1.84 -7.33
N GLY A 310 17.08 2.26 -6.46
CA GLY A 310 17.93 3.43 -6.71
C GLY A 310 18.77 3.30 -7.98
N ARG A 311 19.24 2.09 -8.32
CA ARG A 311 19.99 1.83 -9.55
C ARG A 311 19.10 1.98 -10.79
N ARG A 312 17.87 1.47 -10.75
CA ARG A 312 16.89 1.61 -11.85
C ARG A 312 16.49 3.07 -12.07
N LEU A 313 16.23 3.82 -10.99
CA LEU A 313 16.01 5.26 -11.06
C LEU A 313 17.20 5.97 -11.71
N SER A 314 18.42 5.69 -11.23
CA SER A 314 19.65 6.32 -11.75
C SER A 314 19.90 5.98 -13.21
N GLN A 315 19.67 4.74 -13.64
CA GLN A 315 19.79 4.34 -15.05
C GLN A 315 18.83 5.11 -15.95
N ALA A 316 17.56 5.23 -15.54
CA ALA A 316 16.58 6.03 -16.26
C ALA A 316 17.02 7.50 -16.31
N THR A 317 17.47 8.05 -15.17
CA THR A 317 18.01 9.41 -15.01
C THR A 317 19.15 9.70 -15.95
N PHE A 318 20.19 8.86 -15.95
CA PHE A 318 21.40 9.08 -16.75
C PHE A 318 21.14 8.93 -18.25
N SER A 319 20.24 8.01 -18.65
CA SER A 319 19.87 7.83 -20.05
C SER A 319 19.31 9.13 -20.65
N TYR A 320 18.35 9.74 -19.96
CA TYR A 320 17.81 11.04 -20.36
C TYR A 320 18.82 12.17 -20.20
N ALA A 321 19.60 12.18 -19.12
CA ALA A 321 20.52 13.28 -18.86
C ALA A 321 21.50 13.46 -20.04
N ARG A 322 21.99 12.37 -20.62
CA ARG A 322 22.78 12.40 -21.87
C ARG A 322 22.01 13.01 -23.03
N GLN A 323 20.77 12.57 -23.26
CA GLN A 323 19.92 13.09 -24.34
C GLN A 323 19.59 14.58 -24.15
N ALA A 324 19.47 15.01 -22.90
CA ALA A 324 19.24 16.38 -22.50
C ALA A 324 20.54 17.21 -22.42
N GLY A 325 21.70 16.68 -22.82
CA GLY A 325 22.95 17.45 -22.90
C GLY A 325 23.64 17.72 -21.56
N PHE A 326 23.31 16.98 -20.49
CA PHE A 326 24.13 16.96 -19.29
C PHE A 326 25.42 16.18 -19.56
N ALA A 327 26.54 16.70 -19.08
CA ALA A 327 27.86 16.08 -19.18
C ALA A 327 28.44 15.65 -17.82
N LYS A 328 27.92 16.18 -16.72
CA LYS A 328 28.31 15.74 -15.36
C LYS A 328 27.21 15.98 -14.33
N PHE A 329 27.36 15.33 -13.19
CA PHE A 329 26.58 15.59 -11.98
C PHE A 329 27.46 16.04 -10.83
N VAL A 330 26.88 16.86 -9.95
CA VAL A 330 27.42 17.18 -8.63
C VAL A 330 26.31 16.93 -7.60
N ILE A 331 26.62 16.22 -6.53
CA ILE A 331 25.68 15.94 -5.44
C ILE A 331 26.34 16.16 -4.09
N THR A 332 25.51 16.41 -3.07
CA THR A 332 25.92 16.35 -1.67
C THR A 332 25.32 15.13 -1.00
N VAL A 333 26.11 14.50 -0.13
CA VAL A 333 25.67 13.38 0.70
C VAL A 333 26.15 13.64 2.11
N ARG A 334 25.30 13.42 3.11
CA ARG A 334 25.72 13.51 4.51
C ARG A 334 26.92 12.60 4.79
N ALA A 335 27.90 13.14 5.51
CA ALA A 335 29.11 12.39 5.87
C ALA A 335 28.82 11.19 6.79
N ASP A 336 27.70 11.20 7.51
CA ASP A 336 27.23 10.10 8.36
C ASP A 336 26.30 9.10 7.65
N ASN A 337 25.91 9.34 6.38
CA ASN A 337 25.12 8.40 5.59
C ASN A 337 26.03 7.50 4.71
N LEU A 338 26.59 6.47 5.33
CA LEU A 338 27.54 5.55 4.67
C LEU A 338 26.87 4.74 3.55
N ASP A 339 25.60 4.38 3.70
CA ASP A 339 24.85 3.62 2.70
C ASP A 339 24.67 4.43 1.41
N ALA A 340 24.33 5.72 1.51
CA ALA A 340 24.23 6.60 0.36
C ALA A 340 25.60 6.82 -0.31
N GLN A 341 26.67 7.00 0.46
CA GLN A 341 28.03 7.13 -0.07
C GLN A 341 28.44 5.88 -0.87
N ALA A 342 28.23 4.69 -0.30
CA ALA A 342 28.50 3.43 -0.99
C ALA A 342 27.64 3.27 -2.25
N PHE A 343 26.35 3.60 -2.16
CA PHE A 343 25.43 3.56 -3.29
C PHE A 343 25.91 4.42 -4.46
N TYR A 344 26.22 5.70 -4.23
CA TYR A 344 26.67 6.61 -5.29
C TYR A 344 28.03 6.20 -5.85
N ALA A 345 28.95 5.69 -5.03
CA ALA A 345 30.21 5.13 -5.51
C ALA A 345 29.96 3.97 -6.51
N THR A 346 28.96 3.10 -6.26
CA THR A 346 28.61 2.01 -7.20
C THR A 346 27.99 2.49 -8.52
N LEU A 347 27.62 3.76 -8.61
CA LEU A 347 27.14 4.41 -9.83
C LEU A 347 28.25 5.12 -10.60
N GLY A 348 29.44 5.26 -10.04
CA GLY A 348 30.59 5.95 -10.65
C GLY A 348 30.86 7.35 -10.08
N PHE A 349 30.15 7.78 -9.04
CA PHE A 349 30.46 9.04 -8.35
C PHE A 349 31.75 8.91 -7.54
N GLN A 350 32.53 10.00 -7.54
CA GLN A 350 33.78 10.10 -6.80
C GLN A 350 33.70 11.27 -5.80
N PRO A 351 34.17 11.11 -4.55
CA PRO A 351 34.21 12.20 -3.60
C PRO A 351 35.24 13.25 -4.06
N CYS A 352 34.83 14.52 -4.07
CA CYS A 352 35.68 15.64 -4.50
C CYS A 352 35.77 16.78 -3.47
N GLY A 353 35.06 16.69 -2.33
CA GLY A 353 35.17 17.69 -1.27
C GLY A 353 34.37 17.36 -0.02
N ARG A 354 34.56 18.19 1.02
CA ARG A 354 33.82 18.13 2.29
C ARG A 354 33.42 19.54 2.72
N LEU A 355 32.14 19.70 3.00
CA LEU A 355 31.52 20.89 3.56
C LEU A 355 31.33 20.65 5.07
N ALA A 356 32.23 21.22 5.87
CA ALA A 356 32.21 21.04 7.32
C ALA A 356 31.11 21.88 7.97
N ARG A 357 30.32 21.26 8.87
CA ARG A 357 29.18 21.87 9.58
C ARG A 357 28.16 22.52 8.64
N GLN A 358 27.94 21.90 7.48
CA GLN A 358 27.11 22.42 6.39
C GLN A 358 25.62 22.49 6.77
N ALA A 359 25.11 21.45 7.44
CA ALA A 359 23.71 21.36 7.85
C ALA A 359 23.57 21.31 9.36
N PHE A 360 22.47 21.84 9.90
CA PHE A 360 22.10 21.70 11.30
C PHE A 360 20.78 20.91 11.40
N VAL A 361 20.87 19.65 11.81
CA VAL A 361 19.74 18.70 11.83
C VAL A 361 19.78 17.91 13.13
N ASP A 362 18.62 17.66 13.74
CA ASP A 362 18.50 16.95 15.02
C ASP A 362 19.38 17.52 16.14
N GLY A 363 19.49 18.86 16.20
CA GLY A 363 20.23 19.56 17.26
C GLY A 363 21.75 19.51 17.13
N ARG A 364 22.30 19.03 16.01
CA ARG A 364 23.75 18.98 15.77
C ARG A 364 24.13 19.43 14.36
N TYR A 365 25.36 19.90 14.22
CA TYR A 365 25.94 20.12 12.90
C TYR A 365 26.33 18.80 12.24
N VAL A 366 26.11 18.72 10.93
CA VAL A 366 26.41 17.58 10.07
C VAL A 366 27.24 18.08 8.90
N ASP A 367 28.29 17.33 8.58
CA ASP A 367 29.11 17.58 7.41
C ASP A 367 28.45 16.96 6.17
N GLU A 368 28.59 17.61 5.02
CA GLU A 368 28.24 17.03 3.73
C GLU A 368 29.51 16.75 2.92
N LEU A 369 29.52 15.63 2.21
CA LEU A 369 30.54 15.26 1.24
C LEU A 369 30.04 15.62 -0.15
N LEU A 370 30.89 16.28 -0.92
CA LEU A 370 30.67 16.56 -2.33
C LEU A 370 31.12 15.36 -3.15
N PHE A 371 30.25 14.92 -4.05
CA PHE A 371 30.57 13.92 -5.06
C PHE A 371 30.33 14.47 -6.45
N GLU A 372 31.13 14.03 -7.41
CA GLU A 372 30.92 14.32 -8.82
C GLU A 372 30.99 13.05 -9.67
N MET A 373 30.32 13.09 -10.82
CA MET A 373 30.39 12.04 -11.83
C MET A 373 30.31 12.66 -13.22
N PHE A 374 31.21 12.26 -14.12
CA PHE A 374 31.11 12.62 -15.53
C PHE A 374 30.23 11.60 -16.26
N LEU A 375 29.30 12.09 -17.07
CA LEU A 375 28.49 11.25 -17.96
C LEU A 375 29.33 10.93 -19.20
N ALA A 376 29.83 9.70 -19.26
CA ALA A 376 30.43 9.14 -20.48
C ALA A 376 29.40 8.92 -21.58
#